data_AF-A0A4Y2W6R4-F1
#
_entry.id   AF-A0A4Y2W6R4-F1
#
_cell.length_a   1.000
_cell.length_b   1.000
_cell.length_c   1.000
_cell.angle_alpha   90.00
_cell.angle_beta   90.00
_cell.angle_gamma   90.00
#
_symmetry.space_group_name_H-M   'P 1'
#
loop_
_entity.id
_entity.type
_entity.pdbx_description
1 polymer ?
#
loop_
_entity_poly.entity_id
_entity_poly.type
_entity_poly.pdbx_seq_one_letter_code
_entity_poly.pdbx_strand_id
1 'polypeptide(L)'
;MLHDSRKHIPELAVRLIFGAREKRNSGGLRLFKLPKLNFEAADYIDLIYWSNCAVTEPPLTMHIKDKDLEEMCKEEQFPVLTFEEFYATRNLLKDVLK
;
A
#
# COMPACT_ATOMS: atom_id res chain seq x y z
N MET A 1 3.36 -0.36 7.80
CA MET A 1 2.01 -0.95 7.83
C MET A 1 2.08 -2.47 7.83
N LEU A 2 2.29 -3.16 6.70
CA LEU A 2 2.33 -4.64 6.72
C LEU A 2 3.39 -5.21 7.68
N HIS A 3 4.61 -4.67 7.66
CA HIS A 3 5.71 -5.12 8.54
C HIS A 3 5.82 -4.31 9.85
N ASP A 4 4.73 -3.67 10.30
CA ASP A 4 4.78 -2.94 11.58
C ASP A 4 4.74 -3.93 12.75
N SER A 5 5.52 -3.67 13.80
CA SER A 5 5.61 -4.54 14.98
C SER A 5 4.34 -4.53 15.83
N ARG A 6 3.50 -3.49 15.70
CA ARG A 6 2.25 -3.37 16.44
C ARG A 6 1.16 -4.14 15.73
N LYS A 7 0.76 -5.29 16.28
CA LYS A 7 -0.18 -6.26 15.68
C LYS A 7 -1.44 -5.67 15.01
N HIS A 8 -2.04 -4.64 15.60
CA HIS A 8 -3.24 -4.01 15.04
C HIS A 8 -3.01 -3.29 13.69
N ILE A 9 -1.75 -2.97 13.34
CA ILE A 9 -1.41 -2.21 12.13
C ILE A 9 -1.29 -3.12 10.90
N PRO A 10 -0.57 -4.25 10.92
CA PRO A 10 -0.63 -5.24 9.84
C PRO A 10 -2.07 -5.70 9.57
N GLU A 11 -2.85 -5.94 10.63
CA GLU A 11 -4.28 -6.29 10.52
C GLU A 11 -5.08 -5.21 9.77
N LEU A 12 -4.87 -3.94 10.11
CA LEU A 12 -5.47 -2.82 9.39
C LEU A 12 -5.04 -2.82 7.91
N ALA A 13 -3.75 -3.01 7.64
CA ALA A 13 -3.21 -3.03 6.29
C ALA A 13 -3.84 -4.13 5.42
N VAL A 14 -3.97 -5.35 5.94
CA VAL A 14 -4.60 -6.47 5.23
C VAL A 14 -6.07 -6.20 4.95
N ARG A 15 -6.82 -5.66 5.92
CA ARG A 15 -8.22 -5.24 5.71
C ARG A 15 -8.34 -4.20 4.59
N LEU A 16 -7.43 -3.24 4.53
CA LEU A 16 -7.40 -2.22 3.47
C LEU A 16 -7.10 -2.83 2.11
N ILE A 17 -6.19 -3.80 2.03
CA ILE A 17 -5.85 -4.52 0.79
C ILE A 17 -7.05 -5.33 0.29
N PHE A 18 -7.70 -6.10 1.17
CA PHE A 18 -8.90 -6.88 0.82
C PHE A 18 -10.02 -5.99 0.31
N GLY A 19 -10.35 -4.92 1.03
CA GLY A 19 -11.37 -3.97 0.57
C GLY A 19 -11.01 -3.29 -0.76
N ALA A 20 -9.72 -3.17 -1.09
CA ALA A 20 -9.27 -2.64 -2.37
C ALA A 20 -9.33 -3.68 -3.51
N ARG A 21 -9.07 -4.96 -3.22
CA ARG A 21 -9.22 -6.08 -4.18
C ARG A 21 -10.67 -6.25 -4.60
N GLU A 22 -11.60 -6.19 -3.64
CA GLU A 22 -13.05 -6.28 -3.93
C GLU A 22 -13.53 -5.15 -4.84
N LYS A 23 -12.97 -3.95 -4.67
CA LYS A 23 -13.28 -2.76 -5.46
C LYS A 23 -12.48 -2.66 -6.77
N ARG A 24 -11.65 -3.67 -7.09
CA ARG A 24 -10.78 -3.64 -8.27
C ARG A 24 -11.59 -3.80 -9.54
N ASN A 25 -11.75 -2.71 -10.28
CA ASN A 25 -12.36 -2.73 -11.62
C ASN A 25 -11.40 -3.42 -12.61
N SER A 26 -11.90 -4.41 -13.33
CA SER A 26 -11.14 -5.39 -14.14
C SER A 26 -10.47 -4.87 -15.43
N GLY A 27 -10.22 -3.57 -15.57
CA GLY A 27 -9.57 -3.07 -16.80
C GLY A 27 -9.34 -1.57 -16.93
N GLY A 28 -9.58 -0.77 -15.88
CA GLY A 28 -9.36 0.68 -15.91
C GLY A 28 -7.95 1.07 -15.45
N LEU A 29 -7.43 2.19 -15.97
CA LEU A 29 -6.25 2.85 -15.42
C LEU A 29 -6.49 3.21 -13.95
N ARG A 30 -5.56 2.86 -13.07
CA ARG A 30 -5.59 3.28 -11.67
C ARG A 30 -5.27 4.77 -11.60
N LEU A 31 -6.27 5.59 -11.31
CA LEU A 31 -6.04 7.01 -11.00
C LEU A 31 -5.57 7.15 -9.56
N PHE A 32 -4.36 7.66 -9.37
CA PHE A 32 -3.88 8.01 -8.04
C PHE A 32 -4.54 9.32 -7.58
N LYS A 33 -5.46 9.21 -6.62
CA LYS A 33 -6.04 10.37 -5.93
C LYS A 33 -5.34 10.56 -4.59
N LEU A 34 -4.78 11.73 -4.37
CA LEU A 34 -4.16 12.07 -3.09
C LEU A 34 -5.25 12.08 -2.00
N PRO A 35 -5.11 11.30 -0.92
CA PRO A 35 -6.01 11.38 0.22
C PRO A 35 -5.80 12.69 0.97
N LYS A 36 -6.83 13.13 1.69
CA LYS A 36 -6.68 14.23 2.64
C LYS A 36 -5.75 13.77 3.78
N LEU A 37 -4.65 14.49 3.98
CA LEU A 37 -3.69 14.20 5.03
C LEU A 37 -4.06 14.92 6.33
N ASN A 38 -3.81 14.25 7.45
CA ASN A 38 -3.89 14.80 8.80
C ASN A 38 -2.49 15.22 9.26
N PHE A 39 -2.14 16.50 9.10
CA PHE A 39 -0.82 17.00 9.51
C PHE A 39 -0.65 17.14 11.03
N GLU A 40 -1.74 17.04 11.79
CA GLU A 40 -1.71 17.02 13.26
C GLU A 40 -1.54 15.61 13.82
N ALA A 41 -1.44 14.59 12.95
CA ALA A 41 -1.28 13.21 13.38
C ALA A 41 0.02 13.00 14.14
N ALA A 42 -0.08 12.39 15.33
CA ALA A 42 1.07 11.96 16.12
C ALA A 42 1.64 10.61 15.63
N ASP A 43 0.84 9.85 14.90
CA ASP A 43 1.20 8.54 14.34
C ASP A 43 0.91 8.51 12.84
N TYR A 44 1.77 7.82 12.09
CA TYR A 44 1.62 7.67 10.66
C TYR A 44 0.34 6.92 10.27
N ILE A 45 -0.22 6.08 11.16
CA ILE A 45 -1.49 5.38 10.90
C ILE A 45 -2.66 6.35 10.74
N ASP A 46 -2.62 7.48 11.46
CA ASP A 46 -3.66 8.51 11.49
C ASP A 46 -3.43 9.61 10.45
N LEU A 47 -2.29 9.56 9.74
CA LEU A 47 -1.92 10.52 8.71
C LEU A 47 -2.93 10.52 7.55
N ILE A 48 -3.55 9.37 7.28
CA ILE A 48 -4.53 9.19 6.20
C ILE A 48 -5.86 8.78 6.81
N TYR A 49 -6.93 9.52 6.49
CA TYR A 49 -8.29 9.12 6.83
C TYR A 49 -8.75 7.96 5.92
N TRP A 50 -8.36 6.74 6.26
CA TRP A 50 -8.61 5.53 5.47
C TRP A 50 -10.09 5.28 5.16
N SER A 51 -11.00 5.68 6.06
CA SER A 51 -12.46 5.57 5.84
C SER A 51 -12.98 6.49 4.74
N ASN A 52 -12.29 7.60 4.48
CA ASN A 52 -12.78 8.69 3.62
C ASN A 52 -12.00 8.75 2.29
N CYS A 53 -11.14 7.77 2.01
CA CYS A 53 -10.33 7.75 0.80
C CYS A 53 -10.56 6.47 0.00
N ALA A 54 -10.40 6.58 -1.33
CA ALA A 54 -10.46 5.42 -2.21
C ALA A 54 -9.16 4.62 -2.08
N VAL A 55 -9.24 3.47 -1.41
CA VAL A 55 -8.11 2.55 -1.27
C VAL A 55 -8.03 1.68 -2.52
N THR A 56 -6.83 1.58 -3.09
CA THR A 56 -6.53 0.77 -4.26
C THR A 56 -5.39 -0.17 -3.92
N GLU A 57 -5.44 -1.39 -4.46
CA GLU A 57 -4.47 -2.43 -4.12
C GLU A 57 -3.03 -1.98 -4.43
N PRO A 58 -2.09 -2.02 -3.48
CA PRO A 58 -0.69 -1.73 -3.75
C PRO A 58 -0.10 -2.68 -4.81
N PRO A 59 0.71 -2.20 -5.78
CA PRO A 59 1.32 -3.09 -6.79
C PRO A 59 2.19 -4.17 -6.14
N LEU A 60 2.85 -3.82 -5.03
CA LEU A 60 3.68 -4.74 -4.24
C LEU A 60 2.90 -5.92 -3.64
N THR A 61 1.58 -5.82 -3.50
CA THR A 61 0.77 -6.91 -2.94
C THR A 61 0.00 -7.66 -4.01
N MET A 62 -0.04 -7.19 -5.26
CA MET A 62 -0.86 -7.78 -6.33
C MET A 62 -0.57 -9.25 -6.62
N HIS A 63 0.65 -9.70 -6.39
CA HIS A 63 1.09 -11.08 -6.63
C HIS A 63 0.97 -11.99 -5.39
N ILE A 64 0.67 -11.41 -4.22
CA ILE A 64 0.54 -12.14 -2.96
C ILE A 64 -0.91 -12.62 -2.82
N LYS A 65 -1.15 -13.90 -2.52
CA LYS A 65 -2.52 -14.41 -2.37
C LYS A 65 -3.15 -13.93 -1.05
N ASP A 66 -4.47 -13.92 -0.98
CA ASP A 66 -5.19 -13.49 0.24
C ASP A 66 -4.78 -14.32 1.46
N LYS A 67 -4.67 -15.65 1.31
CA LYS A 67 -4.22 -16.56 2.37
C LYS A 67 -2.83 -16.20 2.90
N ASP A 68 -1.91 -15.88 2.01
CA ASP A 68 -0.54 -15.53 2.38
C ASP A 68 -0.52 -14.18 3.13
N LEU A 69 -1.36 -13.20 2.73
CA LEU A 69 -1.53 -11.94 3.47
C LEU A 69 -2.09 -12.16 4.89
N GLU A 70 -3.03 -13.08 5.07
CA GLU A 70 -3.55 -13.43 6.40
C GLU A 70 -2.48 -14.10 7.27
N GLU A 71 -1.66 -14.98 6.70
CA GLU A 71 -0.57 -15.65 7.40
C GLU A 71 0.52 -14.65 7.81
N MET A 72 0.87 -13.70 6.94
CA MET A 72 1.81 -12.61 7.23
C MET A 72 1.41 -11.80 8.48
N CYS A 73 0.11 -11.57 8.70
CA CYS A 73 -0.40 -10.93 9.92
C CYS A 73 -0.28 -11.80 11.18
N LYS A 74 -0.34 -13.12 11.06
CA LYS A 74 -0.36 -14.06 12.20
C LYS A 74 1.04 -14.47 12.63
N GLU A 75 1.93 -14.70 11.67
CA GLU A 75 3.24 -15.35 11.91
C GLU A 75 4.38 -14.34 12.05
N GLU A 76 4.12 -13.04 11.85
CA GLU A 76 5.14 -11.98 11.76
C GLU A 76 6.26 -12.30 10.72
N GLN A 77 6.05 -13.29 9.87
CA GLN A 77 6.93 -13.66 8.77
C GLN A 77 6.43 -13.04 7.50
N PHE A 78 7.26 -12.17 6.94
CA PHE A 78 6.99 -11.49 5.68
C PHE A 78 8.02 -12.00 4.67
N PRO A 79 7.61 -12.42 3.47
CA PRO A 79 8.58 -12.68 2.42
C PRO A 79 9.42 -11.42 2.22
N VAL A 80 10.72 -11.59 2.00
CA VAL A 80 11.60 -10.47 1.67
C VAL A 80 11.04 -9.82 0.42
N LEU A 81 10.48 -8.62 0.57
CA LEU A 81 10.02 -7.82 -0.56
C LEU A 81 11.25 -7.37 -1.33
N THR A 82 11.59 -8.10 -2.39
CA THR A 82 12.55 -7.62 -3.37
C THR A 82 11.87 -6.48 -4.11
N PHE A 83 12.22 -5.24 -3.78
CA PHE A 83 11.99 -4.14 -4.68
C PHE A 83 12.80 -4.43 -5.94
N GLU A 84 12.16 -4.98 -6.98
CA GLU A 84 12.72 -4.86 -8.31
C GLU A 84 12.95 -3.37 -8.56
N GLU A 85 14.20 -3.01 -8.87
CA GLU A 85 14.58 -1.62 -9.10
C GLU A 85 13.61 -1.01 -10.12
N PHE A 86 12.80 -0.07 -9.66
CA PHE A 86 11.88 0.65 -10.54
C PHE A 86 12.76 1.53 -11.44
N TYR A 87 13.09 1.06 -12.65
CA TYR A 87 14.00 1.71 -13.61
C TYR A 87 13.56 3.11 -14.10
N ALA A 88 12.54 3.72 -13.50
CA ALA A 88 11.86 4.90 -14.02
C ALA A 88 12.46 6.26 -13.63
N THR A 89 13.56 6.35 -12.86
CA THR A 89 14.05 7.65 -12.37
C THR A 89 15.32 8.19 -13.01
N ARG A 90 16.03 7.42 -13.86
CA ARG A 90 17.28 7.94 -14.46
C ARG A 90 17.06 8.84 -15.68
N ASN A 91 15.93 8.72 -16.37
CA ASN A 91 15.66 9.51 -17.58
C ASN A 91 14.76 10.73 -17.32
N LEU A 92 13.83 10.67 -16.35
CA LEU A 92 12.91 11.79 -16.07
C LEU A 92 13.57 12.98 -15.34
N LEU A 93 14.65 12.77 -14.59
CA LEU A 93 15.37 13.87 -13.92
C LEU A 93 16.24 14.70 -14.87
N LYS A 94 16.60 14.15 -16.05
CA LYS A 94 17.41 14.87 -17.04
C LYS A 94 16.60 15.92 -17.80
N ASP A 95 15.29 15.70 -17.93
CA ASP A 95 14.39 16.60 -18.67
C ASP A 95 13.88 17.77 -17.80
N VAL A 96 13.96 17.66 -16.46
CA VAL A 96 13.53 18.70 -15.52
C VAL A 96 14.66 19.69 -15.16
N LEU A 97 15.92 19.32 -15.40
CA LEU A 97 17.10 20.16 -15.11
C LEU A 97 17.71 20.78 -16.37
N LYS A 98 16.89 21.17 -17.34
CA LYS A 98 17.33 21.87 -18.56
C LYS A 98 16.73 23.25 -18.67
#